data_AF-A0A6A5SX80-F1
#
_entry.id   AF-A0A6A5SX80-F1
#
_cell.length_a   1.000
_cell.length_b   1.000
_cell.length_c   1.000
_cell.angle_alpha   90.00
_cell.angle_beta   90.00
_cell.angle_gamma   90.00
#
_symmetry.space_group_name_H-M   'P 1'
#
loop_
_entity.id
_entity.type
_entity.pdbx_description
1 polymer ?
#
loop_
_entity_poly.entity_id
_entity_poly.type
_entity_poly.pdbx_seq_one_letter_code
_entity_poly.pdbx_strand_id
1 'polypeptide(L)'
;MNKLLKSFIIMSRTKKATHAAVTRSLETLLPLKENDVQRLYHLPRNPRYDAETAAVEQIVLSVTPTPGVYSLIGYPLDKTTIGSTAPSPQIHARPPWTLCFLHRPFTLDRRSVRKGALVLSSHTSFDELLTVGWNTALAGRLGITVGESLCVQGYKGDTERRIGIIGQVSILRATLEDRIQEEFGASELAHEGLSSEIRVIAIMNAFNEQVVHRVLEMAQQRGWVGPDEGGRHVLYLTGQPRIGGMEAARAAGVSVACVGHRQAEDWGIRYMAEELRRAFPGAHVEEVLEEEIPVTIMHALSLFQSPRVAPNLPTPGRALGSAKRKVSSSEQPLPTAPPPKRKAGAIPCPHSMTIVRSTRQFAADKESCPICLEDYFSTPDDRDKVAPVNMACLHVFCRECIETHLSSSMRCPLPWCDAQLPLQPHKCELCAAWEKDHAAAGSLVVTVRANEMFGTIKDALARLSQGDDFYVLSKTAKDRLLAHVHTTLKRYEWHFHSGIDLAELLDPFLLAINAEDTLEHYGPELSAPVPAKYVSHFPPREHDPNDYGPGEEPWIAA
;
A
#
# COMPACT_ATOMS: atom_id res chain seq x y z
N MET A 1 -9.61 -54.40 42.69
CA MET A 1 -10.22 -53.25 41.99
C MET A 1 -9.36 -51.98 41.92
N ASN A 2 -8.26 -51.82 42.70
CA ASN A 2 -7.41 -50.60 42.67
C ASN A 2 -6.26 -50.58 41.64
N LYS A 3 -6.13 -51.59 40.76
CA LYS A 3 -5.10 -51.63 39.69
C LYS A 3 -5.62 -51.24 38.29
N LEU A 4 -6.94 -51.10 38.12
CA LEU A 4 -7.57 -50.76 36.84
C LEU A 4 -7.83 -49.26 36.63
N LEU A 5 -7.65 -48.43 37.68
CA LEU A 5 -7.80 -46.97 37.61
C LEU A 5 -6.48 -46.21 37.37
N LYS A 6 -5.33 -46.89 37.33
CA LYS A 6 -4.02 -46.27 37.03
C LYS A 6 -3.63 -46.28 35.55
N SER A 7 -4.43 -46.92 34.68
CA SER A 7 -4.12 -47.07 33.25
C SER A 7 -4.84 -46.10 32.30
N PHE A 8 -5.65 -45.17 32.82
CA PHE A 8 -6.43 -44.23 31.99
C PHE A 8 -6.01 -42.76 32.07
N ILE A 9 -4.86 -42.46 32.67
CA ILE A 9 -4.20 -41.16 32.54
C ILE A 9 -2.87 -41.38 31.80
N ILE A 10 -2.95 -41.93 30.58
CA ILE A 10 -1.94 -41.58 29.58
C ILE A 10 -2.31 -40.15 29.19
N MET A 11 -1.76 -39.16 29.92
CA MET A 11 -1.81 -37.78 29.47
C MET A 11 -1.17 -37.77 28.09
N SER A 12 -2.01 -37.73 27.06
CA SER A 12 -1.62 -37.44 25.69
C SER A 12 -0.71 -36.22 25.77
N ARG A 13 0.61 -36.43 25.63
CA ARG A 13 1.55 -35.33 25.55
C ARG A 13 1.08 -34.50 24.37
N THR A 14 0.58 -33.30 24.64
CA THR A 14 0.18 -32.35 23.62
C THR A 14 1.34 -32.25 22.64
N LYS A 15 1.12 -32.70 21.40
CA LYS A 15 2.15 -32.65 20.36
C LYS A 15 2.58 -31.18 20.26
N LYS A 16 3.89 -30.94 20.31
CA LYS A 16 4.44 -29.59 20.16
C LYS A 16 3.97 -29.02 18.82
N ALA A 17 3.58 -27.75 18.81
CA ALA A 17 3.28 -27.05 17.57
C ALA A 17 4.53 -27.05 16.68
N THR A 18 4.35 -27.25 15.38
CA THR A 18 5.42 -27.21 14.38
C THR A 18 5.08 -26.17 13.32
N HIS A 19 6.07 -25.69 12.57
CA HIS A 19 5.84 -24.72 11.50
C HIS A 19 4.76 -25.22 10.53
N ALA A 20 4.83 -26.50 10.12
CA ALA A 20 3.85 -27.08 9.22
C ALA A 20 2.44 -27.18 9.82
N ALA A 21 2.31 -27.56 11.10
CA ALA A 21 1.02 -27.62 11.77
C ALA A 21 0.35 -26.24 11.88
N VAL A 22 1.11 -25.21 12.26
CA VAL A 22 0.61 -23.83 12.34
C VAL A 22 0.27 -23.29 10.94
N THR A 23 1.10 -23.59 9.94
CA THR A 23 0.85 -23.17 8.54
C THR A 23 -0.45 -23.77 8.02
N ARG A 24 -0.69 -25.07 8.22
CA ARG A 24 -1.95 -25.73 7.84
C ARG A 24 -3.17 -25.13 8.56
N SER A 25 -3.04 -24.80 9.84
CA SER A 25 -4.12 -24.14 10.58
C SER A 25 -4.41 -22.73 10.04
N LEU A 26 -3.38 -22.02 9.58
CA LEU A 26 -3.57 -20.72 8.92
C LEU A 26 -4.16 -20.87 7.52
N GLU A 27 -3.88 -21.94 6.79
CA GLU A 27 -4.48 -22.23 5.48
C GLU A 27 -5.99 -22.54 5.60
N THR A 28 -6.43 -23.12 6.72
CA THR A 28 -7.87 -23.30 6.97
C THR A 28 -8.60 -21.99 7.25
N LEU A 29 -7.93 -21.01 7.85
CA LEU A 29 -8.48 -19.67 8.08
C LEU A 29 -8.36 -18.77 6.84
N LEU A 30 -7.25 -18.91 6.12
CA LEU A 30 -6.83 -18.07 5.01
C LEU A 30 -6.36 -18.96 3.85
N PRO A 31 -7.27 -19.48 3.01
CA PRO A 31 -6.91 -20.25 1.83
C PRO A 31 -5.99 -19.46 0.90
N LEU A 32 -5.12 -20.16 0.18
CA LEU A 32 -4.24 -19.54 -0.81
C LEU A 32 -5.04 -18.99 -1.99
N LYS A 33 -4.68 -17.79 -2.46
CA LYS A 33 -5.21 -17.19 -3.69
C LYS A 33 -4.07 -16.88 -4.64
N GLU A 34 -4.35 -17.00 -5.94
CA GLU A 34 -3.36 -16.78 -7.00
C GLU A 34 -2.83 -15.33 -7.02
N ASN A 35 -3.69 -14.37 -6.66
CA ASN A 35 -3.38 -12.94 -6.60
C ASN A 35 -2.95 -12.47 -5.19
N ASP A 36 -2.56 -13.38 -4.29
CA ASP A 36 -2.07 -13.03 -2.96
C ASP A 36 -0.53 -12.87 -2.93
N VAL A 37 -0.02 -12.26 -1.87
CA VAL A 37 1.41 -12.28 -1.55
C VAL A 37 1.89 -13.71 -1.30
N GLN A 38 3.17 -13.98 -1.54
CA GLN A 38 3.76 -15.29 -1.28
C GLN A 38 3.55 -15.69 0.19
N ARG A 39 2.84 -16.81 0.44
CA ARG A 39 2.56 -17.29 1.80
C ARG A 39 3.82 -17.48 2.63
N LEU A 40 4.84 -18.13 2.08
CA LEU A 40 6.14 -18.33 2.72
C LEU A 40 7.05 -17.13 2.43
N TYR A 41 6.88 -16.04 3.18
CA TYR A 41 7.57 -14.78 2.90
C TYR A 41 9.04 -14.77 3.36
N HIS A 42 9.38 -15.51 4.42
CA HIS A 42 10.76 -15.76 4.85
C HIS A 42 10.91 -17.17 5.42
N LEU A 43 11.89 -17.92 4.92
CA LEU A 43 12.20 -19.25 5.41
C LEU A 43 13.43 -19.25 6.33
N PRO A 44 13.43 -20.09 7.39
CA PRO A 44 14.62 -20.31 8.21
C PRO A 44 15.85 -20.70 7.37
N ARG A 45 16.98 -20.04 7.62
CA ARG A 45 18.25 -20.26 6.89
C ARG A 45 19.09 -21.34 7.55
N ASN A 46 18.52 -22.53 7.71
CA ASN A 46 19.23 -23.71 8.19
C ASN A 46 19.15 -24.80 7.10
N PRO A 47 20.28 -25.34 6.60
CA PRO A 47 20.27 -26.40 5.59
C PRO A 47 19.51 -27.67 6.00
N ARG A 48 19.33 -27.90 7.31
CA ARG A 48 18.55 -29.02 7.87
C ARG A 48 17.15 -28.61 8.30
N TYR A 49 16.65 -27.47 7.82
CA TYR A 49 15.31 -27.01 8.13
C TYR A 49 14.27 -27.96 7.53
N ASP A 50 13.36 -28.42 8.38
CA ASP A 50 12.18 -29.20 8.01
C ASP A 50 10.99 -28.65 8.80
N ALA A 51 9.96 -28.21 8.07
CA ALA A 51 8.78 -27.58 8.66
C ALA A 51 7.95 -28.54 9.52
N GLU A 52 8.02 -29.85 9.26
CA GLU A 52 7.29 -30.86 10.02
C GLU A 52 7.91 -31.12 11.39
N THR A 53 9.21 -30.87 11.55
CA THR A 53 9.95 -31.12 12.80
C THR A 53 10.39 -29.84 13.51
N ALA A 54 10.38 -28.69 12.84
CA ALA A 54 10.68 -27.39 13.43
C ALA A 54 9.58 -26.98 14.42
N ALA A 55 9.88 -27.09 15.72
CA ALA A 55 8.97 -26.72 16.79
C ALA A 55 8.71 -25.20 16.83
N VAL A 56 7.50 -24.83 17.26
CA VAL A 56 7.06 -23.44 17.47
C VAL A 56 6.80 -23.26 18.95
N GLU A 57 7.56 -22.34 19.55
CA GLU A 57 7.39 -21.93 20.94
C GLU A 57 6.65 -20.59 21.03
N GLN A 58 6.79 -19.75 20.00
CA GLN A 58 6.16 -18.44 19.91
C GLN A 58 5.55 -18.21 18.52
N ILE A 59 4.35 -17.66 18.48
CA ILE A 59 3.68 -17.16 17.29
C ILE A 59 3.49 -15.65 17.45
N VAL A 60 3.97 -14.87 16.50
CA VAL A 60 3.83 -13.41 16.47
C VAL A 60 2.89 -13.05 15.33
N LEU A 61 1.87 -12.23 15.59
CA LEU A 61 0.90 -11.80 14.60
C LEU A 61 0.91 -10.28 14.52
N SER A 62 1.00 -9.73 13.31
CA SER A 62 0.94 -8.28 13.11
C SER A 62 0.38 -7.94 11.73
N VAL A 63 -0.09 -6.71 11.60
CA VAL A 63 -0.47 -6.13 10.32
C VAL A 63 0.78 -5.85 9.47
N THR A 64 1.79 -5.17 10.02
CA THR A 64 3.02 -4.74 9.33
C THR A 64 4.28 -5.08 10.15
N PRO A 65 5.48 -5.10 9.54
CA PRO A 65 6.74 -5.37 10.24
C PRO A 65 7.23 -4.13 11.02
N THR A 66 6.61 -3.83 12.15
CA THR A 66 6.96 -2.69 13.01
C THR A 66 8.19 -2.98 13.91
N PRO A 67 8.76 -1.98 14.62
CA PRO A 67 9.83 -2.21 15.58
C PRO A 67 9.49 -3.26 16.65
N GLY A 68 8.25 -3.31 17.15
CA GLY A 68 7.79 -4.35 18.08
C GLY A 68 7.88 -5.75 17.49
N VAL A 69 7.51 -5.92 16.22
CA VAL A 69 7.68 -7.20 15.51
C VAL A 69 9.15 -7.59 15.47
N TYR A 70 10.04 -6.66 15.08
CA TYR A 70 11.48 -6.92 15.03
C TYR A 70 12.09 -7.25 16.39
N SER A 71 11.56 -6.73 17.49
CA SER A 71 12.02 -7.07 18.83
C SER A 71 11.81 -8.56 19.16
N LEU A 72 10.82 -9.21 18.52
CA LEU A 72 10.45 -10.61 18.74
C LEU A 72 11.09 -11.56 17.70
N ILE A 73 11.19 -11.12 16.44
CA ILE A 73 11.66 -11.98 15.33
C ILE A 73 13.11 -11.71 14.92
N GLY A 74 13.68 -10.59 15.37
CA GLY A 74 15.00 -10.13 14.98
C GLY A 74 16.15 -10.75 15.77
N TYR A 75 17.37 -10.29 15.49
CA TYR A 75 18.49 -10.53 16.38
C TYR A 75 18.33 -9.66 17.62
N PRO A 76 18.62 -10.18 18.83
CA PRO A 76 18.72 -9.31 19.99
C PRO A 76 19.69 -8.19 19.66
N LEU A 77 19.27 -6.93 19.83
CA LEU A 77 20.18 -5.80 19.73
C LEU A 77 21.26 -6.03 20.80
N ASP A 78 22.50 -6.27 20.37
CA ASP A 78 23.65 -6.36 21.26
C ASP A 78 23.81 -5.00 21.94
N LYS A 79 23.20 -4.86 23.12
CA LYS A 79 23.33 -3.68 23.99
C LYS A 79 24.77 -3.49 24.47
N THR A 80 25.67 -4.44 24.18
CA THR A 80 27.06 -4.47 24.60
C THR A 80 27.98 -3.57 23.78
N THR A 81 27.54 -3.01 22.65
CA THR A 81 28.41 -2.21 21.76
C THR A 81 28.61 -0.76 22.23
N ILE A 82 28.00 -0.32 23.34
CA ILE A 82 28.23 1.01 23.91
C ILE A 82 28.72 0.86 25.37
N GLY A 83 30.03 0.71 25.54
CA GLY A 83 30.75 1.14 26.75
C GLY A 83 30.98 0.14 27.89
N SER A 84 30.57 -1.13 27.78
CA SER A 84 30.75 -2.08 28.91
C SER A 84 32.10 -2.79 28.86
N THR A 85 33.04 -2.36 29.72
CA THR A 85 34.26 -3.10 30.04
C THR A 85 33.88 -4.26 30.96
N ALA A 86 33.93 -5.47 30.39
CA ALA A 86 33.62 -6.80 30.94
C ALA A 86 33.47 -6.93 32.48
N PRO A 87 32.45 -7.68 32.96
CA PRO A 87 32.77 -9.09 33.26
C PRO A 87 31.62 -10.11 33.06
N SER A 88 32.04 -11.35 32.80
CA SER A 88 31.31 -12.62 32.81
C SER A 88 30.37 -12.94 31.61
N PRO A 89 30.52 -14.13 30.98
CA PRO A 89 29.61 -14.58 29.92
C PRO A 89 28.23 -14.85 30.53
N GLN A 90 27.33 -13.88 30.42
CA GLN A 90 25.92 -14.12 30.71
C GLN A 90 25.40 -15.15 29.71
N ILE A 91 24.98 -16.30 30.22
CA ILE A 91 24.26 -17.32 29.44
C ILE A 91 22.92 -16.68 29.06
N HIS A 92 22.87 -16.03 27.90
CA HIS A 92 21.61 -15.53 27.37
C HIS A 92 20.70 -16.72 27.10
N ALA A 93 19.50 -16.67 27.68
CA ALA A 93 18.47 -17.65 27.37
C ALA A 93 18.30 -17.68 25.85
N ARG A 94 18.32 -18.89 25.28
CA ARG A 94 18.09 -19.09 23.86
C ARG A 94 16.75 -18.43 23.48
N PRO A 95 16.70 -17.60 22.42
CA PRO A 95 15.44 -17.04 21.95
C PRO A 95 14.44 -18.16 21.57
N PRO A 96 13.13 -17.95 21.78
CA PRO A 96 12.12 -18.95 21.45
C PRO A 96 12.10 -19.23 19.96
N TRP A 97 11.65 -20.43 19.55
CA TRP A 97 11.42 -20.71 18.13
C TRP A 97 10.16 -19.99 17.67
N THR A 98 10.35 -18.99 16.80
CA THR A 98 9.30 -18.01 16.45
C THR A 98 8.79 -18.23 15.04
N LEU A 99 7.47 -18.33 14.91
CA LEU A 99 6.75 -18.15 13.65
C LEU A 99 6.08 -16.77 13.68
N CYS A 100 6.15 -16.03 12.59
CA CYS A 100 5.53 -14.72 12.46
C CYS A 100 4.53 -14.74 11.31
N PHE A 101 3.37 -14.10 11.47
CA PHE A 101 2.43 -13.81 10.40
C PHE A 101 2.34 -12.30 10.20
N LEU A 102 2.41 -11.86 8.94
CA LEU A 102 2.23 -10.48 8.52
C LEU A 102 1.14 -10.36 7.47
N HIS A 103 0.16 -9.49 7.68
CA HIS A 103 -0.84 -9.18 6.67
C HIS A 103 -0.21 -8.41 5.47
N ARG A 104 0.55 -7.35 5.76
CA ARG A 104 1.30 -6.52 4.80
C ARG A 104 2.81 -6.71 4.98
N PRO A 105 3.44 -7.67 4.29
CA PRO A 105 4.86 -7.98 4.49
C PRO A 105 5.82 -7.07 3.69
N PHE A 106 5.30 -6.08 2.95
CA PHE A 106 6.01 -5.38 1.87
C PHE A 106 7.28 -4.63 2.31
N THR A 107 7.31 -4.15 3.55
CA THR A 107 8.43 -3.40 4.14
C THR A 107 9.36 -4.27 4.98
N LEU A 108 9.18 -5.60 5.01
CA LEU A 108 9.98 -6.49 5.83
C LEU A 108 11.44 -6.55 5.32
N ASP A 109 12.37 -5.98 6.09
CA ASP A 109 13.78 -6.30 5.98
C ASP A 109 14.07 -7.75 6.45
N ARG A 110 14.14 -8.65 5.47
CA ARG A 110 14.47 -10.07 5.66
C ARG A 110 15.89 -10.30 6.19
N ARG A 111 16.78 -9.29 6.21
CA ARG A 111 18.14 -9.41 6.78
C ARG A 111 18.11 -9.30 8.30
N SER A 112 17.22 -8.48 8.82
CA SER A 112 17.00 -8.29 10.25
C SER A 112 16.26 -9.44 10.93
N VAL A 113 15.60 -10.32 10.15
CA VAL A 113 14.94 -11.54 10.68
C VAL A 113 15.97 -12.61 11.06
N ARG A 114 15.82 -13.19 12.26
CA ARG A 114 16.70 -14.22 12.81
C ARG A 114 16.66 -15.50 11.97
N LYS A 115 17.80 -16.20 11.82
CA LYS A 115 17.94 -17.42 10.99
C LYS A 115 16.94 -18.54 11.27
N GLY A 116 16.41 -18.63 12.49
CA GLY A 116 15.49 -19.68 12.92
C GLY A 116 14.01 -19.31 12.82
N ALA A 117 13.67 -18.07 12.44
CA ALA A 117 12.29 -17.62 12.38
C ALA A 117 11.66 -17.92 11.01
N LEU A 118 10.38 -18.27 10.99
CA LEU A 118 9.55 -18.38 9.79
C LEU A 118 8.64 -17.15 9.72
N VAL A 119 8.53 -16.52 8.55
CA VAL A 119 7.52 -15.46 8.32
C VAL A 119 6.54 -15.92 7.25
N LEU A 120 5.27 -15.97 7.65
CA LEU A 120 4.12 -16.21 6.80
C LEU A 120 3.44 -14.88 6.45
N SER A 121 2.75 -14.82 5.32
CA SER A 121 1.92 -13.67 4.97
C SER A 121 0.67 -14.03 4.18
N SER A 122 -0.35 -13.20 4.32
CA SER A 122 -1.54 -13.22 3.45
C SER A 122 -2.17 -11.83 3.46
N HIS A 123 -2.33 -11.27 2.28
CA HIS A 123 -2.87 -9.94 2.08
C HIS A 123 -4.31 -10.09 1.59
N THR A 124 -4.48 -10.61 0.37
CA THR A 124 -5.78 -10.69 -0.31
C THR A 124 -6.76 -11.59 0.44
N SER A 125 -6.34 -12.78 0.88
CA SER A 125 -7.26 -13.67 1.63
C SER A 125 -7.57 -13.13 3.02
N PHE A 126 -6.64 -12.40 3.64
CA PHE A 126 -6.85 -11.76 4.94
C PHE A 126 -7.87 -10.62 4.82
N ASP A 127 -7.72 -9.73 3.84
CA ASP A 127 -8.72 -8.71 3.53
C ASP A 127 -10.09 -9.32 3.32
N GLU A 128 -10.15 -10.38 2.51
CA GLU A 128 -11.42 -11.02 2.18
C GLU A 128 -12.08 -11.68 3.39
N LEU A 129 -11.35 -12.40 4.24
CA LEU A 129 -11.95 -13.30 5.22
C LEU A 129 -11.89 -12.79 6.65
N LEU A 130 -10.96 -11.91 6.98
CA LEU A 130 -10.68 -11.47 8.36
C LEU A 130 -10.69 -9.95 8.53
N THR A 131 -11.20 -9.17 7.56
CA THR A 131 -11.50 -7.75 7.73
C THR A 131 -12.99 -7.48 7.49
N VAL A 132 -13.39 -6.41 6.79
CA VAL A 132 -14.80 -6.11 6.46
C VAL A 132 -15.21 -6.70 5.10
N GLY A 133 -14.58 -7.81 4.67
CA GLY A 133 -14.91 -8.52 3.43
C GLY A 133 -15.99 -9.58 3.59
N TRP A 134 -15.81 -10.74 2.93
CA TRP A 134 -16.56 -11.98 3.16
C TRP A 134 -16.19 -12.64 4.50
N ASN A 135 -16.32 -11.89 5.59
CA ASN A 135 -15.93 -12.31 6.92
C ASN A 135 -17.10 -12.95 7.65
N THR A 136 -17.23 -14.27 7.52
CA THR A 136 -18.30 -15.05 8.13
C THR A 136 -18.20 -15.11 9.66
N ALA A 137 -16.99 -15.03 10.21
CA ALA A 137 -16.77 -15.01 11.65
C ALA A 137 -17.33 -13.72 12.27
N LEU A 138 -16.97 -12.56 11.71
CA LEU A 138 -17.51 -11.27 12.12
C LEU A 138 -19.03 -11.22 11.91
N ALA A 139 -19.53 -11.69 10.76
CA ALA A 139 -20.96 -11.76 10.48
C ALA A 139 -21.71 -12.51 11.58
N GLY A 140 -21.22 -13.68 11.98
CA GLY A 140 -21.80 -14.46 13.08
C GLY A 140 -21.80 -13.73 14.42
N ARG A 141 -20.71 -13.01 14.75
CA ARG A 141 -20.61 -12.20 15.99
C ARG A 141 -21.57 -11.01 16.00
N LEU A 142 -21.84 -10.41 14.84
CA LEU A 142 -22.85 -9.36 14.71
C LEU A 142 -24.29 -9.89 14.68
N GLY A 143 -24.48 -11.21 14.74
CA GLY A 143 -25.80 -11.87 14.79
C GLY A 143 -26.40 -12.21 13.43
N ILE A 144 -25.60 -12.15 12.35
CA ILE A 144 -26.03 -12.59 11.02
C ILE A 144 -26.11 -14.12 10.98
N THR A 145 -27.20 -14.66 10.45
CA THR A 145 -27.30 -16.09 10.12
C THR A 145 -26.44 -16.41 8.90
N VAL A 146 -25.18 -16.80 9.11
CA VAL A 146 -24.17 -17.00 8.05
C VAL A 146 -24.66 -17.96 6.95
N GLY A 147 -25.37 -19.03 7.28
CA GLY A 147 -25.86 -20.01 6.31
C GLY A 147 -26.87 -19.46 5.29
N GLU A 148 -27.50 -18.32 5.59
CA GLU A 148 -28.50 -17.67 4.73
C GLU A 148 -27.99 -16.35 4.10
N SER A 149 -26.72 -16.03 4.35
CA SER A 149 -26.09 -14.81 3.87
C SER A 149 -25.79 -14.83 2.36
N LEU A 150 -25.64 -13.65 1.78
CA LEU A 150 -25.31 -13.45 0.38
C LEU A 150 -23.88 -12.94 0.25
N CYS A 151 -23.12 -13.56 -0.63
CA CYS A 151 -21.80 -13.07 -1.01
C CYS A 151 -21.94 -11.99 -2.07
N VAL A 152 -21.39 -10.80 -1.79
CA VAL A 152 -21.28 -9.74 -2.78
C VAL A 152 -19.97 -9.94 -3.55
N GLN A 153 -20.09 -10.26 -4.82
CA GLN A 153 -18.92 -10.39 -5.70
C GLN A 153 -18.38 -9.03 -6.11
N GLY A 154 -17.06 -9.00 -6.28
CA GLY A 154 -16.26 -7.82 -6.54
C GLY A 154 -16.42 -7.22 -7.92
N TYR A 155 -15.73 -6.09 -8.09
CA TYR A 155 -15.47 -5.42 -9.36
C TYR A 155 -13.95 -5.32 -9.55
N LYS A 156 -13.49 -4.88 -10.73
CA LYS A 156 -12.07 -4.86 -11.19
C LYS A 156 -11.58 -6.14 -11.88
N GLY A 157 -12.45 -6.83 -12.62
CA GLY A 157 -12.06 -7.92 -13.51
C GLY A 157 -11.77 -9.26 -12.83
N ASP A 158 -11.99 -9.34 -11.51
CA ASP A 158 -11.96 -10.58 -10.74
C ASP A 158 -13.37 -10.86 -10.24
N THR A 159 -14.07 -11.76 -10.93
CA THR A 159 -15.43 -12.19 -10.60
C THR A 159 -15.48 -13.13 -9.40
N GLU A 160 -14.34 -13.65 -8.97
CA GLU A 160 -14.23 -14.58 -7.82
C GLU A 160 -13.92 -13.84 -6.52
N ARG A 161 -13.47 -12.58 -6.60
CA ARG A 161 -13.20 -11.75 -5.43
C ARG A 161 -14.47 -11.49 -4.64
N ARG A 162 -14.49 -11.90 -3.37
CA ARG A 162 -15.63 -11.68 -2.48
C ARG A 162 -15.41 -10.38 -1.71
N ILE A 163 -16.17 -9.33 -2.05
CA ILE A 163 -15.96 -7.99 -1.47
C ILE A 163 -16.81 -7.73 -0.23
N GLY A 164 -17.73 -8.63 0.11
CA GLY A 164 -18.53 -8.49 1.32
C GLY A 164 -19.63 -9.53 1.47
N ILE A 165 -20.31 -9.44 2.61
CA ILE A 165 -21.38 -10.34 3.05
C ILE A 165 -22.61 -9.53 3.44
N ILE A 166 -23.79 -9.94 2.96
CA ILE A 166 -25.08 -9.37 3.35
C ILE A 166 -25.86 -10.46 4.08
N GLY A 167 -26.47 -10.14 5.21
CA GLY A 167 -27.37 -11.09 5.84
C GLY A 167 -28.44 -10.45 6.70
N GLN A 168 -29.47 -11.25 6.95
CA GLN A 168 -30.63 -10.85 7.74
C GLN A 168 -30.30 -10.88 9.23
N VAL A 169 -30.85 -9.91 9.95
CA VAL A 169 -30.85 -9.80 11.41
C VAL A 169 -32.21 -9.26 11.88
N SER A 170 -32.45 -9.21 13.19
CA SER A 170 -33.52 -8.40 13.77
C SER A 170 -33.00 -7.88 15.10
N ILE A 171 -32.50 -6.65 15.09
CA ILE A 171 -31.83 -6.05 16.24
C ILE A 171 -32.04 -4.53 16.24
N LEU A 172 -32.08 -3.93 17.43
CA LEU A 172 -32.05 -2.49 17.56
C LEU A 172 -30.69 -1.95 17.13
N ARG A 173 -30.70 -0.83 16.40
CA ARG A 173 -29.51 -0.15 15.88
C ARG A 173 -28.50 0.14 16.98
N ALA A 174 -28.94 0.69 18.12
CA ALA A 174 -28.08 0.96 19.27
C ALA A 174 -27.37 -0.30 19.80
N THR A 175 -28.09 -1.42 19.93
CA THR A 175 -27.49 -2.69 20.36
C THR A 175 -26.50 -3.24 19.33
N LEU A 176 -26.73 -3.01 18.04
CA LEU A 176 -25.78 -3.37 16.99
C LEU A 176 -24.54 -2.47 17.01
N GLU A 177 -24.70 -1.17 17.24
CA GLU A 177 -23.60 -0.22 17.44
C GLU A 177 -22.72 -0.65 18.64
N ASP A 178 -23.33 -1.03 19.77
CA ASP A 178 -22.60 -1.57 20.92
C ASP A 178 -21.77 -2.81 20.54
N ARG A 179 -22.33 -3.75 19.75
CA ARG A 179 -21.60 -4.94 19.27
C ARG A 179 -20.46 -4.58 18.33
N ILE A 180 -20.66 -3.63 17.42
CA ILE A 180 -19.61 -3.14 16.52
C ILE A 180 -18.48 -2.53 17.36
N GLN A 181 -18.82 -1.75 18.37
CA GLN A 181 -17.86 -1.16 19.31
C GLN A 181 -17.12 -2.24 20.13
N GLU A 182 -17.79 -3.31 20.57
CA GLU A 182 -17.16 -4.42 21.28
C GLU A 182 -16.13 -5.16 20.40
N GLU A 183 -16.44 -5.38 19.12
CA GLU A 183 -15.53 -6.05 18.20
C GLU A 183 -14.34 -5.15 17.82
N PHE A 184 -14.59 -3.92 17.37
CA PHE A 184 -13.56 -3.06 16.78
C PHE A 184 -12.88 -2.12 17.79
N GLY A 185 -13.40 -1.98 19.01
CA GLY A 185 -13.04 -0.87 19.88
C GLY A 185 -13.71 0.38 19.35
N ALA A 186 -12.95 1.45 19.07
CA ALA A 186 -13.52 2.68 18.53
C ALA A 186 -14.22 2.46 17.18
N SER A 187 -15.49 2.84 17.08
CA SER A 187 -16.25 2.87 15.84
C SER A 187 -16.91 4.24 15.66
N GLU A 188 -16.99 4.72 14.42
CA GLU A 188 -17.69 5.96 14.08
C GLU A 188 -18.94 5.63 13.27
N LEU A 189 -20.09 6.04 13.79
CA LEU A 189 -21.33 6.02 13.03
C LEU A 189 -21.35 7.23 12.08
N ALA A 190 -20.83 7.01 10.87
CA ALA A 190 -20.67 8.07 9.87
C ALA A 190 -22.02 8.61 9.36
N HIS A 191 -23.08 7.79 9.38
CA HIS A 191 -24.43 8.26 9.03
C HIS A 191 -25.52 7.46 9.75
N GLU A 192 -26.37 8.17 10.48
CA GLU A 192 -27.61 7.62 11.04
C GLU A 192 -28.68 7.50 9.96
N GLY A 193 -29.16 6.28 9.71
CA GLY A 193 -30.28 6.02 8.81
C GLY A 193 -31.63 6.33 9.46
N LEU A 194 -32.71 5.91 8.79
CA LEU A 194 -34.08 6.33 9.13
C LEU A 194 -34.80 5.41 10.13
N SER A 195 -34.24 4.26 10.50
CA SER A 195 -34.86 3.28 11.40
C SER A 195 -34.02 3.05 12.66
N SER A 196 -34.70 2.78 13.78
CA SER A 196 -34.07 2.25 15.00
C SER A 196 -33.95 0.72 14.99
N GLU A 197 -34.69 0.03 14.12
CA GLU A 197 -34.60 -1.42 13.91
C GLU A 197 -33.80 -1.71 12.63
N ILE A 198 -32.77 -2.54 12.74
CA ILE A 198 -31.97 -3.07 11.63
C ILE A 198 -32.41 -4.50 11.34
N ARG A 199 -32.72 -4.75 10.06
CA ARG A 199 -33.13 -6.07 9.53
C ARG A 199 -32.08 -6.69 8.62
N VAL A 200 -31.17 -5.88 8.09
CA VAL A 200 -30.10 -6.34 7.20
C VAL A 200 -28.80 -5.66 7.59
N ILE A 201 -27.73 -6.44 7.66
CA ILE A 201 -26.37 -5.94 7.79
C ILE A 201 -25.62 -6.30 6.50
N ALA A 202 -24.91 -5.31 5.94
CA ALA A 202 -23.96 -5.51 4.87
C ALA A 202 -22.55 -5.16 5.38
N ILE A 203 -21.64 -6.12 5.37
CA ILE A 203 -20.23 -5.93 5.75
C ILE A 203 -19.40 -5.93 4.47
N MET A 204 -18.74 -4.81 4.16
CA MET A 204 -18.19 -4.55 2.84
C MET A 204 -16.80 -3.90 2.85
N ASN A 205 -15.86 -4.48 2.09
CA ASN A 205 -14.51 -3.94 1.84
C ASN A 205 -14.51 -2.80 0.81
N ALA A 206 -15.60 -2.60 0.09
CA ALA A 206 -15.74 -1.55 -0.90
C ALA A 206 -16.98 -0.72 -0.59
N PHE A 207 -16.83 0.60 -0.61
CA PHE A 207 -17.94 1.51 -0.35
C PHE A 207 -18.01 2.58 -1.44
N ASN A 208 -18.99 2.45 -2.33
CA ASN A 208 -19.28 3.38 -3.42
C ASN A 208 -20.76 3.25 -3.81
N GLU A 209 -21.26 4.19 -4.60
CA GLU A 209 -22.67 4.26 -5.02
C GLU A 209 -23.18 2.93 -5.61
N GLN A 210 -22.47 2.37 -6.60
CA GLN A 210 -22.88 1.14 -7.28
C GLN A 210 -23.01 -0.05 -6.31
N VAL A 211 -22.10 -0.15 -5.34
CA VAL A 211 -22.12 -1.24 -4.36
C VAL A 211 -23.26 -1.03 -3.35
N VAL A 212 -23.55 0.21 -2.94
CA VAL A 212 -24.70 0.50 -2.07
C VAL A 212 -26.02 0.08 -2.74
N HIS A 213 -26.23 0.46 -4.00
CA HIS A 213 -27.43 0.04 -4.75
C HIS A 213 -27.51 -1.48 -4.92
N ARG A 214 -26.39 -2.15 -5.20
CA ARG A 214 -26.34 -3.61 -5.30
C ARG A 214 -26.75 -4.29 -4.00
N VAL A 215 -26.30 -3.79 -2.85
CA VAL A 215 -26.68 -4.32 -1.54
C VAL A 215 -28.20 -4.24 -1.34
N LEU A 216 -28.81 -3.10 -1.68
CA LEU A 216 -30.25 -2.89 -1.57
C LEU A 216 -31.02 -3.81 -2.52
N GLU A 217 -30.59 -3.92 -3.77
CA GLU A 217 -31.19 -4.81 -4.76
C GLU A 217 -31.17 -6.27 -4.27
N MET A 218 -30.02 -6.74 -3.77
CA MET A 218 -29.87 -8.11 -3.25
C MET A 218 -30.77 -8.35 -2.03
N ALA A 219 -30.89 -7.38 -1.12
CA ALA A 219 -31.78 -7.47 0.04
C ALA A 219 -33.27 -7.49 -0.35
N GLN A 220 -33.66 -6.69 -1.35
CA GLN A 220 -35.02 -6.66 -1.90
C GLN A 220 -35.38 -7.96 -2.61
N GLN A 221 -34.47 -8.49 -3.44
CA GLN A 221 -34.66 -9.77 -4.14
C GLN A 221 -34.87 -10.95 -3.18
N ARG A 222 -34.28 -10.90 -1.97
CA ARG A 222 -34.53 -11.88 -0.90
C ARG A 222 -35.77 -11.59 -0.07
N GLY A 223 -36.44 -10.47 -0.27
CA GLY A 223 -37.61 -10.05 0.51
C GLY A 223 -37.27 -9.62 1.94
N TRP A 224 -36.00 -9.30 2.24
CA TRP A 224 -35.59 -8.79 3.55
C TRP A 224 -35.96 -7.33 3.76
N VAL A 225 -36.16 -6.61 2.65
CA VAL A 225 -36.54 -5.20 2.60
C VAL A 225 -37.66 -5.05 1.57
N GLY A 226 -38.74 -4.35 1.94
CA GLY A 226 -39.85 -4.10 1.01
C GLY A 226 -39.48 -3.13 -0.12
N PRO A 227 -40.17 -3.17 -1.26
CA PRO A 227 -39.87 -2.32 -2.42
C PRO A 227 -39.94 -0.82 -2.10
N ASP A 228 -40.88 -0.43 -1.22
CA ASP A 228 -41.10 0.98 -0.81
C ASP A 228 -40.37 1.35 0.49
N GLU A 229 -39.61 0.42 1.09
CA GLU A 229 -38.91 0.69 2.36
C GLU A 229 -37.55 1.36 2.17
N GLY A 230 -37.03 1.39 0.93
CA GLY A 230 -35.69 1.92 0.64
C GLY A 230 -34.62 1.16 1.43
N GLY A 231 -33.64 1.87 1.98
CA GLY A 231 -32.57 1.32 2.79
C GLY A 231 -32.72 1.49 4.29
N ARG A 232 -33.89 1.93 4.80
CA ARG A 232 -34.05 2.36 6.20
C ARG A 232 -33.70 1.30 7.24
N HIS A 233 -33.90 0.02 6.92
CA HIS A 233 -33.61 -1.13 7.80
C HIS A 233 -32.25 -1.77 7.54
N VAL A 234 -31.40 -1.15 6.72
CA VAL A 234 -30.09 -1.66 6.34
C VAL A 234 -29.01 -0.88 7.10
N LEU A 235 -28.07 -1.61 7.71
CA LEU A 235 -26.81 -1.06 8.19
C LEU A 235 -25.66 -1.54 7.30
N TYR A 236 -24.84 -0.60 6.85
CA TYR A 236 -23.66 -0.81 6.04
C TYR A 236 -22.41 -0.62 6.89
N LEU A 237 -21.64 -1.68 7.09
CA LEU A 237 -20.39 -1.70 7.84
C LEU A 237 -19.21 -1.73 6.87
N THR A 238 -18.32 -0.75 6.97
CA THR A 238 -17.12 -0.66 6.10
C THR A 238 -15.92 -0.11 6.84
N GLY A 239 -14.75 -0.18 6.20
CA GLY A 239 -13.49 0.28 6.77
C GLY A 239 -13.35 1.80 6.71
N GLN A 240 -13.74 2.45 5.61
CA GLN A 240 -13.55 3.89 5.44
C GLN A 240 -14.71 4.55 4.69
N PRO A 241 -15.14 5.76 5.08
CA PRO A 241 -16.14 6.50 4.32
C PRO A 241 -15.59 6.88 2.93
N ARG A 242 -16.48 6.93 1.94
CA ARG A 242 -16.22 7.41 0.58
C ARG A 242 -17.37 8.28 0.16
N ILE A 243 -17.09 9.45 -0.41
CA ILE A 243 -18.10 10.49 -0.69
C ILE A 243 -19.29 9.92 -1.47
N GLY A 244 -19.05 9.33 -2.65
CA GLY A 244 -20.15 8.75 -3.45
C GLY A 244 -20.89 7.59 -2.77
N GLY A 245 -20.23 6.82 -1.90
CA GLY A 245 -20.90 5.80 -1.09
C GLY A 245 -21.81 6.40 -0.02
N MET A 246 -21.34 7.45 0.67
CA MET A 246 -22.11 8.17 1.70
C MET A 246 -23.33 8.88 1.10
N GLU A 247 -23.18 9.50 -0.05
CA GLU A 247 -24.28 10.18 -0.75
C GLU A 247 -25.37 9.19 -1.16
N ALA A 248 -24.99 8.06 -1.77
CA ALA A 248 -25.91 7.00 -2.13
C ALA A 248 -26.60 6.38 -0.90
N ALA A 249 -25.85 6.12 0.17
CA ALA A 249 -26.40 5.58 1.42
C ALA A 249 -27.42 6.54 2.04
N ARG A 250 -27.10 7.85 2.08
CA ARG A 250 -28.01 8.89 2.58
C ARG A 250 -29.27 9.01 1.74
N ALA A 251 -29.13 9.02 0.41
CA ALA A 251 -30.27 9.07 -0.51
C ALA A 251 -31.21 7.86 -0.33
N ALA A 252 -30.65 6.69 -0.02
CA ALA A 252 -31.42 5.48 0.25
C ALA A 252 -31.88 5.34 1.71
N GLY A 253 -31.43 6.18 2.65
CA GLY A 253 -31.73 6.06 4.08
C GLY A 253 -31.01 4.91 4.80
N VAL A 254 -29.91 4.41 4.25
CA VAL A 254 -29.06 3.35 4.82
C VAL A 254 -28.21 3.89 5.95
N SER A 255 -28.17 3.20 7.10
CA SER A 255 -27.23 3.55 8.19
C SER A 255 -25.82 3.12 7.82
N VAL A 256 -24.80 3.91 8.11
CA VAL A 256 -23.39 3.59 7.77
C VAL A 256 -22.51 3.66 9.01
N ALA A 257 -21.83 2.56 9.31
CA ALA A 257 -20.80 2.47 10.33
C ALA A 257 -19.42 2.30 9.67
N CYS A 258 -18.47 3.16 10.06
CA CYS A 258 -17.10 3.11 9.60
C CYS A 258 -16.19 2.76 10.78
N VAL A 259 -15.46 1.64 10.67
CA VAL A 259 -14.59 1.16 11.76
C VAL A 259 -13.14 1.59 11.62
N GLY A 260 -12.73 2.09 10.45
CA GLY A 260 -11.34 2.31 10.10
C GLY A 260 -10.69 1.06 9.48
N HIS A 261 -9.89 1.25 8.43
CA HIS A 261 -9.17 0.13 7.80
C HIS A 261 -8.25 -0.57 8.79
N ARG A 262 -7.52 0.20 9.60
CA ARG A 262 -6.55 -0.36 10.54
C ARG A 262 -7.21 -1.18 11.64
N GLN A 263 -8.30 -0.68 12.21
CA GLN A 263 -9.07 -1.37 13.24
C GLN A 263 -9.67 -2.67 12.70
N ALA A 264 -10.09 -2.68 11.43
CA ALA A 264 -10.56 -3.90 10.76
C ALA A 264 -9.44 -4.94 10.60
N GLU A 265 -8.22 -4.51 10.30
CA GLU A 265 -7.05 -5.38 10.24
C GLU A 265 -6.65 -5.91 11.62
N ASP A 266 -6.63 -5.04 12.62
CA ASP A 266 -6.31 -5.39 14.01
C ASP A 266 -7.36 -6.36 14.58
N TRP A 267 -8.63 -6.23 14.18
CA TRP A 267 -9.66 -7.23 14.49
C TRP A 267 -9.29 -8.61 13.92
N GLY A 268 -8.86 -8.67 12.66
CA GLY A 268 -8.44 -9.92 12.01
C GLY A 268 -7.24 -10.57 12.69
N ILE A 269 -6.28 -9.76 13.16
CA ILE A 269 -5.13 -10.23 13.94
C ILE A 269 -5.58 -10.81 15.29
N ARG A 270 -6.45 -10.10 16.03
CA ARG A 270 -7.03 -10.56 17.30
C ARG A 270 -7.79 -11.87 17.14
N TYR A 271 -8.65 -11.96 16.13
CA TYR A 271 -9.41 -13.18 15.83
C TYR A 271 -8.49 -14.36 15.52
N MET A 272 -7.49 -14.16 14.66
CA MET A 272 -6.51 -15.20 14.35
C MET A 272 -5.70 -15.63 15.57
N ALA A 273 -5.35 -14.69 16.45
CA ALA A 273 -4.66 -14.98 17.70
C ALA A 273 -5.51 -15.89 18.61
N GLU A 274 -6.81 -15.60 18.75
CA GLU A 274 -7.76 -16.42 19.50
C GLU A 274 -7.82 -17.86 18.97
N GLU A 275 -7.97 -18.01 17.65
CA GLU A 275 -8.02 -19.34 17.01
C GLU A 275 -6.72 -20.11 17.18
N LEU A 276 -5.57 -19.45 17.06
CA LEU A 276 -4.26 -20.09 17.24
C LEU A 276 -3.96 -20.45 18.69
N ARG A 277 -4.38 -19.64 19.68
CA ARG A 277 -4.29 -20.01 21.11
C ARG A 277 -5.10 -21.26 21.40
N ARG A 278 -6.29 -21.38 20.79
CA ARG A 278 -7.17 -22.56 20.93
C ARG A 278 -6.55 -23.79 20.27
N ALA A 279 -6.00 -23.65 19.07
CA ALA A 279 -5.40 -24.75 18.32
C ALA A 279 -4.04 -25.21 18.90
N PHE A 280 -3.27 -24.30 19.48
CA PHE A 280 -1.90 -24.54 19.94
C PHE A 280 -1.66 -24.03 21.37
N PRO A 281 -2.32 -24.60 22.40
CA PRO A 281 -2.25 -24.11 23.78
C PRO A 281 -0.85 -24.17 24.42
N GLY A 282 0.11 -24.85 23.80
CA GLY A 282 1.51 -24.91 24.23
C GLY A 282 2.43 -23.88 23.58
N ALA A 283 1.96 -23.09 22.63
CA ALA A 283 2.72 -22.01 22.00
C ALA A 283 2.28 -20.65 22.56
N HIS A 284 3.23 -19.75 22.78
CA HIS A 284 2.95 -18.36 23.18
C HIS A 284 2.48 -17.56 21.96
N VAL A 285 1.27 -17.02 21.98
CA VAL A 285 0.73 -16.22 20.87
C VAL A 285 0.71 -14.74 21.25
N GLU A 286 1.54 -13.96 20.56
CA GLU A 286 1.76 -12.53 20.75
C GLU A 286 1.16 -11.73 19.59
N GLU A 287 0.42 -10.68 19.90
CA GLU A 287 -0.17 -9.76 18.93
C GLU A 287 0.58 -8.42 19.02
N VAL A 288 1.07 -7.91 17.89
CA VAL A 288 1.75 -6.61 17.83
C VAL A 288 0.86 -5.64 17.06
N LEU A 289 0.06 -4.87 17.78
CA LEU A 289 -0.90 -3.90 17.23
C LEU A 289 -0.33 -2.47 17.24
N GLU A 290 0.90 -2.31 16.80
CA GLU A 290 1.58 -1.01 16.75
C GLU A 290 1.15 -0.20 15.52
N GLU A 291 0.99 1.11 15.67
CA GLU A 291 0.78 2.00 14.53
C GLU A 291 1.98 1.96 13.58
N GLU A 292 1.69 1.99 12.28
CA GLU A 292 2.74 2.06 11.28
C GLU A 292 3.36 3.46 11.34
N ILE A 293 4.60 3.54 11.83
CA ILE A 293 5.34 4.80 11.83
C ILE A 293 5.57 5.16 10.35
N PRO A 294 5.06 6.31 9.87
CA PRO A 294 5.30 6.75 8.50
C PRO A 294 6.80 6.74 8.20
N VAL A 295 7.20 6.10 7.10
CA VAL A 295 8.62 5.92 6.72
C VAL A 295 9.38 7.26 6.67
N THR A 296 8.68 8.35 6.37
CA THR A 296 9.16 9.73 6.43
C THR A 296 9.71 10.11 7.81
N ILE A 297 9.08 9.65 8.90
CA ILE A 297 9.52 9.93 10.27
C ILE A 297 10.77 9.13 10.62
N MET A 298 10.95 7.89 10.12
CA MET A 298 12.17 7.11 10.42
C MET A 298 13.44 7.75 9.83
N HIS A 299 13.35 8.40 8.66
CA HIS A 299 14.47 9.15 8.11
C HIS A 299 14.74 10.43 8.90
N ALA A 300 13.71 11.16 9.32
CA ALA A 300 13.87 12.32 10.19
C ALA A 300 14.50 11.90 11.54
N LEU A 301 13.99 10.85 12.19
CA LEU A 301 14.51 10.36 13.48
C LEU A 301 15.95 9.81 13.38
N SER A 302 16.35 9.22 12.24
CA SER A 302 17.76 8.81 12.06
C SER A 302 18.70 10.01 11.84
N LEU A 303 18.19 11.10 11.26
CA LEU A 303 18.92 12.36 11.09
C LEU A 303 19.01 13.17 12.41
N PHE A 304 18.02 13.07 13.30
CA PHE A 304 17.97 13.79 14.59
C PHE A 304 18.79 13.14 15.72
N GLN A 305 19.38 11.97 15.54
CA GLN A 305 20.26 11.32 16.54
C GLN A 305 21.71 11.84 16.54
N SER A 306 22.02 12.94 15.84
CA SER A 306 23.30 13.65 16.00
C SER A 306 23.16 14.86 16.95
N PRO A 307 23.89 14.91 18.08
CA PRO A 307 23.84 16.05 18.97
C PRO A 307 24.69 17.20 18.40
N ARG A 308 24.05 18.27 17.96
CA ARG A 308 24.70 19.59 17.89
C ARG A 308 23.85 20.65 18.58
N VAL A 309 24.54 21.35 19.47
CA VAL A 309 24.07 22.39 20.37
C VAL A 309 23.77 23.69 19.60
N ALA A 310 22.61 24.28 19.95
CA ALA A 310 21.98 25.61 19.75
C ALA A 310 22.86 26.88 19.47
N PRO A 311 22.32 28.14 19.40
CA PRO A 311 20.93 28.67 19.20
C PRO A 311 20.84 29.87 18.19
N ASN A 312 19.61 30.30 17.82
CA ASN A 312 19.06 31.66 18.05
C ASN A 312 17.88 32.02 17.11
N LEU A 313 16.78 32.48 17.73
CA LEU A 313 15.60 33.11 17.14
C LEU A 313 15.83 34.60 16.85
N PRO A 314 15.03 35.20 15.94
CA PRO A 314 14.07 36.22 16.40
C PRO A 314 12.71 36.24 15.66
N THR A 315 11.63 36.49 16.41
CA THR A 315 10.33 37.10 16.00
C THR A 315 10.52 38.59 15.66
N PRO A 316 9.66 39.28 14.84
CA PRO A 316 8.18 39.45 14.96
C PRO A 316 7.43 39.53 13.59
N GLY A 317 6.11 39.73 13.40
CA GLY A 317 4.92 40.09 14.18
C GLY A 317 3.68 40.28 13.25
N ARG A 318 2.48 40.32 13.86
CA ARG A 318 1.15 40.95 13.50
C ARG A 318 1.00 41.66 12.13
N ALA A 319 -0.14 41.69 11.40
CA ALA A 319 -1.57 41.52 11.73
C ALA A 319 -2.50 41.51 10.47
N LEU A 320 -3.74 41.03 10.68
CA LEU A 320 -5.07 41.50 10.17
C LEU A 320 -5.40 41.62 8.66
N GLY A 321 -6.55 41.05 8.26
CA GLY A 321 -7.32 41.54 7.11
C GLY A 321 -8.34 40.58 6.51
N SER A 322 -9.58 40.63 6.98
CA SER A 322 -10.77 39.92 6.49
C SER A 322 -11.35 40.49 5.18
N ALA A 323 -11.85 39.64 4.26
CA ALA A 323 -12.99 40.01 3.39
C ALA A 323 -13.67 38.77 2.77
N LYS A 324 -14.94 38.56 3.12
CA LYS A 324 -15.87 37.63 2.46
C LYS A 324 -16.31 38.20 1.11
N ARG A 325 -16.31 37.39 0.05
CA ARG A 325 -17.08 37.68 -1.17
C ARG A 325 -17.79 36.42 -1.67
N LYS A 326 -19.10 36.59 -1.84
CA LYS A 326 -20.09 35.61 -2.26
C LYS A 326 -20.19 35.69 -3.78
N VAL A 327 -20.01 34.59 -4.51
CA VAL A 327 -20.26 34.52 -5.97
C VAL A 327 -21.06 33.25 -6.28
N SER A 328 -21.97 33.44 -7.22
CA SER A 328 -23.09 32.61 -7.66
C SER A 328 -22.69 31.41 -8.51
N SER A 329 -23.53 30.38 -8.39
CA SER A 329 -23.56 29.13 -9.16
C SER A 329 -23.80 29.34 -10.66
N SER A 330 -22.98 28.68 -11.48
CA SER A 330 -23.22 28.39 -12.90
C SER A 330 -23.10 26.89 -13.11
N GLU A 331 -24.08 26.29 -13.78
CA GLU A 331 -24.16 24.88 -14.13
C GLU A 331 -22.96 24.41 -14.96
N GLN A 332 -22.44 23.22 -14.64
CA GLN A 332 -21.43 22.51 -15.44
C GLN A 332 -21.97 21.18 -16.00
N PRO A 333 -21.42 20.70 -17.14
CA PRO A 333 -21.89 19.52 -17.85
C PRO A 333 -21.35 18.21 -17.26
N LEU A 334 -22.08 17.12 -17.49
CA LEU A 334 -21.81 15.75 -17.02
C LEU A 334 -20.44 15.20 -17.48
N PRO A 335 -19.66 14.52 -16.60
CA PRO A 335 -18.35 13.98 -16.93
C PRO A 335 -18.43 12.62 -17.65
N THR A 336 -17.51 12.44 -18.61
CA THR A 336 -17.23 11.20 -19.33
C THR A 336 -16.50 10.16 -18.46
N ALA A 337 -16.72 8.88 -18.77
CA ALA A 337 -16.30 7.74 -17.94
C ALA A 337 -14.77 7.60 -17.77
N PRO A 338 -14.30 7.12 -16.59
CA PRO A 338 -12.88 6.99 -16.29
C PRO A 338 -12.18 5.84 -17.04
N PRO A 339 -10.87 5.97 -17.33
CA PRO A 339 -10.11 4.98 -18.09
C PRO A 339 -9.89 3.65 -17.33
N PRO A 340 -9.70 2.53 -18.06
CA PRO A 340 -9.60 1.19 -17.47
C PRO A 340 -8.26 0.94 -16.77
N LYS A 341 -8.31 0.36 -15.56
CA LYS A 341 -7.12 0.01 -14.76
C LYS A 341 -6.45 -1.29 -15.23
N ARG A 342 -5.11 -1.30 -15.24
CA ARG A 342 -4.24 -2.43 -15.68
C ARG A 342 -4.46 -3.71 -14.85
N LYS A 343 -4.40 -4.86 -15.53
CA LYS A 343 -4.51 -6.22 -14.96
C LYS A 343 -3.21 -6.66 -14.26
N ALA A 344 -3.31 -7.27 -13.08
CA ALA A 344 -2.18 -7.91 -12.41
C ALA A 344 -1.81 -9.23 -13.12
N GLY A 345 -0.51 -9.49 -13.32
CA GLY A 345 -0.01 -10.67 -14.05
C GLY A 345 0.32 -10.42 -15.53
N ALA A 346 0.14 -9.19 -16.03
CA ALA A 346 0.63 -8.84 -17.36
C ALA A 346 2.15 -8.99 -17.42
N ILE A 347 2.64 -9.74 -18.42
CA ILE A 347 4.06 -9.78 -18.76
C ILE A 347 4.51 -8.31 -18.88
N PRO A 348 5.56 -7.87 -18.15
CA PRO A 348 6.02 -6.50 -18.25
C PRO A 348 6.24 -6.17 -19.73
N CYS A 349 5.70 -5.03 -20.21
CA CYS A 349 5.86 -4.65 -21.62
C CYS A 349 7.36 -4.77 -21.93
N PRO A 350 7.77 -5.39 -23.05
CA PRO A 350 9.18 -5.68 -23.35
C PRO A 350 10.09 -4.43 -23.40
N HIS A 351 9.52 -3.25 -23.20
CA HIS A 351 10.19 -1.97 -23.08
C HIS A 351 10.58 -1.58 -21.64
N SER A 352 10.14 -2.32 -20.61
CA SER A 352 10.54 -2.01 -19.23
C SER A 352 11.92 -2.58 -18.93
N MET A 353 12.85 -1.71 -18.54
CA MET A 353 14.10 -2.13 -17.90
C MET A 353 13.86 -2.23 -16.40
N THR A 354 14.02 -3.43 -15.84
CA THR A 354 13.81 -3.62 -14.40
C THR A 354 15.14 -3.50 -13.68
N ILE A 355 15.32 -2.45 -12.87
CA ILE A 355 16.53 -2.31 -12.04
C ILE A 355 16.61 -3.51 -11.09
N VAL A 356 17.72 -4.23 -11.18
CA VAL A 356 18.02 -5.35 -10.29
C VAL A 356 18.56 -4.77 -8.99
N ARG A 357 17.78 -4.87 -7.92
CA ARG A 357 18.09 -4.22 -6.63
C ARG A 357 19.00 -5.06 -5.74
N SER A 358 19.28 -6.32 -6.09
CA SER A 358 20.08 -7.23 -5.27
C SER A 358 20.84 -8.27 -6.09
N THR A 359 22.08 -8.56 -5.65
CA THR A 359 22.93 -9.67 -6.16
C THR A 359 22.27 -11.04 -6.13
N ARG A 360 21.25 -11.23 -5.29
CA ARG A 360 20.51 -12.50 -5.16
C ARG A 360 19.69 -12.86 -6.40
N GLN A 361 19.48 -11.92 -7.31
CA GLN A 361 18.76 -12.13 -8.57
C GLN A 361 19.69 -12.62 -9.70
N PHE A 362 21.00 -12.75 -9.44
CA PHE A 362 21.96 -13.29 -10.39
C PHE A 362 22.23 -14.77 -10.15
N ALA A 363 22.44 -15.49 -11.25
CA ALA A 363 23.19 -16.73 -11.22
C ALA A 363 24.67 -16.40 -10.98
N ALA A 364 25.42 -17.33 -10.37
CA ALA A 364 26.80 -17.10 -9.92
C ALA A 364 27.78 -16.73 -11.06
N ASP A 365 27.39 -16.92 -12.31
CA ASP A 365 28.11 -16.60 -13.54
C ASP A 365 27.78 -15.20 -14.11
N LYS A 366 26.87 -14.44 -13.48
CA LYS A 366 26.39 -13.13 -13.95
C LYS A 366 26.71 -12.00 -12.97
N GLU A 367 27.92 -11.98 -12.44
CA GLU A 367 28.34 -10.97 -11.46
C GLU A 367 28.83 -9.66 -12.11
N SER A 368 29.17 -9.66 -13.40
CA SER A 368 29.66 -8.49 -14.13
C SER A 368 28.88 -8.18 -15.41
N CYS A 369 28.96 -6.93 -15.85
CA CYS A 369 28.34 -6.50 -17.09
C CYS A 369 29.09 -7.04 -18.31
N PRO A 370 28.43 -7.72 -19.27
CA PRO A 370 29.10 -8.26 -20.45
C PRO A 370 29.60 -7.19 -21.44
N ILE A 371 29.26 -5.91 -21.23
CA ILE A 371 29.68 -4.79 -22.09
C ILE A 371 30.93 -4.12 -21.50
N CYS A 372 30.84 -3.58 -20.28
CA CYS A 372 31.96 -2.87 -19.64
C CYS A 372 32.85 -3.77 -18.78
N LEU A 373 32.45 -5.03 -18.54
CA LEU A 373 33.12 -6.01 -17.68
C LEU A 373 33.19 -5.66 -16.19
N GLU A 374 32.47 -4.64 -15.75
CA GLU A 374 32.48 -4.22 -14.34
C GLU A 374 31.49 -5.02 -13.50
N ASP A 375 31.88 -5.26 -12.26
CA ASP A 375 31.06 -5.99 -11.29
C ASP A 375 29.81 -5.19 -10.93
N TYR A 376 28.66 -5.86 -10.97
CA TYR A 376 27.41 -5.26 -10.55
C TYR A 376 27.45 -4.85 -9.09
N PHE A 377 26.84 -3.70 -8.80
CA PHE A 377 26.82 -3.07 -7.48
C PHE A 377 28.17 -2.58 -6.95
N SER A 378 29.26 -2.70 -7.73
CA SER A 378 30.50 -1.99 -7.43
C SER A 378 30.31 -0.47 -7.52
N THR A 379 31.21 0.30 -6.93
CA THR A 379 31.22 1.78 -7.00
C THR A 379 32.64 2.19 -7.35
N PRO A 380 32.98 2.30 -8.64
CA PRO A 380 34.30 2.73 -9.07
C PRO A 380 34.60 4.16 -8.60
N ASP A 381 35.88 4.49 -8.47
CA ASP A 381 36.33 5.74 -7.84
C ASP A 381 35.86 7.01 -8.58
N ASP A 382 35.49 6.90 -9.85
CA ASP A 382 35.16 8.01 -10.75
C ASP A 382 33.67 8.12 -11.11
N ARG A 383 32.79 7.25 -10.58
CA ARG A 383 31.36 7.25 -10.96
C ARG A 383 30.42 6.59 -9.95
N ASP A 384 29.13 6.70 -10.25
CA ASP A 384 28.07 6.13 -9.44
C ASP A 384 28.10 4.60 -9.42
N LYS A 385 27.37 4.04 -8.45
CA LYS A 385 27.23 2.59 -8.26
C LYS A 385 26.73 1.92 -9.54
N VAL A 386 27.41 0.86 -9.99
CA VAL A 386 27.04 0.05 -11.15
C VAL A 386 25.68 -0.61 -10.91
N ALA A 387 24.62 0.00 -11.44
CA ALA A 387 23.25 -0.46 -11.28
C ALA A 387 22.91 -1.47 -12.39
N PRO A 388 22.74 -2.77 -12.07
CA PRO A 388 22.29 -3.73 -13.06
C PRO A 388 20.82 -3.53 -13.42
N VAL A 389 20.48 -3.76 -14.68
CA VAL A 389 19.11 -3.77 -15.20
C VAL A 389 18.84 -5.07 -15.94
N ASN A 390 17.67 -5.63 -15.71
CA ASN A 390 17.18 -6.80 -16.42
C ASN A 390 16.34 -6.37 -17.62
N MET A 391 16.72 -6.85 -18.79
CA MET A 391 16.00 -6.63 -20.05
C MET A 391 14.83 -7.60 -20.18
N ALA A 392 13.91 -7.31 -21.09
CA ALA A 392 12.80 -8.22 -21.41
C ALA A 392 13.26 -9.58 -21.93
N CYS A 393 14.44 -9.65 -22.57
CA CYS A 393 15.08 -10.90 -22.98
C CYS A 393 15.79 -11.63 -21.82
N LEU A 394 15.60 -11.19 -20.58
CA LEU A 394 16.17 -11.74 -19.34
C LEU A 394 17.72 -11.64 -19.25
N HIS A 395 18.33 -10.89 -20.16
CA HIS A 395 19.74 -10.54 -20.07
C HIS A 395 19.93 -9.33 -19.16
N VAL A 396 21.02 -9.36 -18.41
CA VAL A 396 21.38 -8.32 -17.44
C VAL A 396 22.56 -7.54 -18.00
N PHE A 397 22.48 -6.22 -17.90
CA PHE A 397 23.56 -5.31 -18.23
C PHE A 397 23.69 -4.23 -17.16
N CYS A 398 24.81 -3.52 -17.15
CA CYS A 398 24.91 -2.27 -16.41
C CYS A 398 23.96 -1.26 -17.08
N ARG A 399 23.29 -0.44 -16.26
CA ARG A 399 22.32 0.55 -16.73
C ARG A 399 22.92 1.45 -17.81
N GLU A 400 24.04 2.11 -17.54
CA GLU A 400 24.70 3.02 -18.49
C GLU A 400 25.08 2.33 -19.81
N CYS A 401 25.56 1.08 -19.73
CA CYS A 401 25.99 0.29 -20.87
C CYS A 401 24.84 0.00 -21.82
N ILE A 402 23.70 -0.43 -21.27
CA ILE A 402 22.54 -0.77 -22.09
C ILE A 402 21.85 0.49 -22.61
N GLU A 403 21.82 1.58 -21.83
CA GLU A 403 21.30 2.87 -22.30
C GLU A 403 22.10 3.38 -23.50
N THR A 404 23.44 3.31 -23.41
CA THR A 404 24.36 3.70 -24.48
C THR A 404 24.22 2.79 -25.71
N HIS A 405 24.06 1.48 -25.51
CA HIS A 405 23.83 0.56 -26.62
C HIS A 405 22.49 0.86 -27.31
N LEU A 406 21.42 1.04 -26.54
CA LEU A 406 20.08 1.35 -27.04
C LEU A 406 19.97 2.70 -27.75
N SER A 407 20.93 3.61 -27.58
CA SER A 407 20.97 4.86 -28.35
C SER A 407 21.42 4.65 -29.81
N SER A 408 22.03 3.51 -30.14
CA SER A 408 22.60 3.23 -31.46
C SER A 408 22.08 1.93 -32.08
N SER A 409 21.63 0.98 -31.26
CA SER A 409 21.17 -0.33 -31.71
C SER A 409 19.99 -0.78 -30.88
N MET A 410 18.95 -1.22 -31.59
CA MET A 410 17.74 -1.77 -30.97
C MET A 410 17.85 -3.28 -30.80
N ARG A 411 19.03 -3.90 -30.84
CA ARG A 411 19.20 -5.36 -30.63
C ARG A 411 19.77 -5.63 -29.26
N CYS A 412 19.53 -6.80 -28.69
CA CYS A 412 20.29 -7.22 -27.52
C CYS A 412 21.81 -7.13 -27.82
N PRO A 413 22.63 -6.57 -26.91
CA PRO A 413 24.08 -6.53 -27.08
C PRO A 413 24.73 -7.91 -27.23
N LEU A 414 24.08 -8.97 -26.75
CA LEU A 414 24.61 -10.33 -26.82
C LEU A 414 24.32 -10.94 -28.20
N PRO A 415 25.36 -11.41 -28.93
CA PRO A 415 25.23 -11.81 -30.34
C PRO A 415 24.40 -13.08 -30.56
N TRP A 416 24.16 -13.87 -29.51
CA TRP A 416 23.30 -15.05 -29.54
C TRP A 416 21.83 -14.74 -29.19
N CYS A 417 21.49 -13.47 -28.95
CA CYS A 417 20.14 -13.04 -28.60
C CYS A 417 19.56 -12.16 -29.71
N ASP A 418 18.63 -12.71 -30.48
CA ASP A 418 17.95 -12.00 -31.57
C ASP A 418 16.84 -11.04 -31.11
N ALA A 419 16.69 -10.83 -29.79
CA ALA A 419 15.68 -9.93 -29.25
C ALA A 419 15.94 -8.49 -29.68
N GLN A 420 14.91 -7.80 -30.19
CA GLN A 420 14.95 -6.38 -30.50
C GLN A 420 14.30 -5.56 -29.36
N LEU A 421 15.00 -4.52 -28.89
CA LEU A 421 14.69 -3.73 -27.71
C LEU A 421 14.98 -2.24 -27.95
N PRO A 422 14.10 -1.33 -27.50
CA PRO A 422 12.67 -1.56 -27.32
C PRO A 422 12.01 -1.87 -28.68
N LEU A 423 10.95 -2.68 -28.73
CA LEU A 423 10.12 -2.70 -29.93
C LEU A 423 9.63 -1.26 -30.15
N GLN A 424 9.51 -0.85 -31.41
CA GLN A 424 8.74 0.34 -31.73
C GLN A 424 7.40 0.23 -30.97
N PRO A 425 6.96 1.22 -30.16
CA PRO A 425 5.77 1.11 -29.32
C PRO A 425 4.54 0.60 -30.10
N HIS A 426 4.40 1.03 -31.36
CA HIS A 426 3.36 0.63 -32.30
C HIS A 426 3.43 -0.84 -32.78
N LYS A 427 4.56 -1.55 -32.58
CA LYS A 427 4.75 -2.97 -32.93
C LYS A 427 4.63 -3.91 -31.75
N CYS A 428 4.65 -3.38 -30.52
CA CYS A 428 4.47 -4.20 -29.34
C CYS A 428 2.98 -4.32 -29.04
N GLU A 429 2.41 -5.52 -29.09
CA GLU A 429 0.98 -5.73 -28.83
C GLU A 429 0.54 -5.20 -27.45
N LEU A 430 1.39 -5.26 -26.42
CA LEU A 430 1.06 -4.73 -25.09
C LEU A 430 1.07 -3.20 -25.05
N CYS A 431 2.06 -2.58 -25.68
CA CYS A 431 2.15 -1.13 -25.71
C CYS A 431 1.19 -0.53 -26.75
N ALA A 432 0.83 -1.25 -27.82
CA ALA A 432 -0.24 -0.93 -28.76
C ALA A 432 -1.65 -1.20 -28.20
N ALA A 433 -1.84 -2.24 -27.36
CA ALA A 433 -3.09 -2.45 -26.63
C ALA A 433 -3.27 -1.37 -25.56
N TRP A 434 -2.21 -1.04 -24.82
CA TRP A 434 -2.22 0.09 -23.91
C TRP A 434 -2.50 1.39 -24.67
N GLU A 435 -1.81 1.66 -25.78
CA GLU A 435 -2.05 2.83 -26.64
C GLU A 435 -3.48 2.82 -27.16
N LYS A 436 -4.05 1.70 -27.59
CA LYS A 436 -5.45 1.58 -28.02
C LYS A 436 -6.44 1.86 -26.89
N ASP A 437 -6.16 1.35 -25.68
CA ASP A 437 -6.99 1.54 -24.49
C ASP A 437 -6.95 3.01 -23.98
N HIS A 438 -5.89 3.76 -24.31
CA HIS A 438 -5.67 5.14 -23.84
C HIS A 438 -5.69 6.18 -24.99
N ALA A 439 -5.72 5.76 -26.25
CA ALA A 439 -5.81 6.62 -27.44
C ALA A 439 -7.16 7.34 -27.51
N ALA A 440 -8.21 6.75 -26.95
CA ALA A 440 -9.51 7.39 -26.79
C ALA A 440 -9.46 8.62 -25.87
N ALA A 441 -8.46 8.72 -24.98
CA ALA A 441 -8.25 9.84 -24.07
C ALA A 441 -7.24 10.89 -24.60
N GLY A 442 -6.63 10.67 -25.77
CA GLY A 442 -5.64 11.60 -26.34
C GLY A 442 -4.36 11.76 -25.51
N SER A 443 -4.11 10.90 -24.52
CA SER A 443 -3.01 11.07 -23.57
C SER A 443 -1.68 10.58 -24.16
N LEU A 444 -0.72 11.50 -24.31
CA LEU A 444 0.66 11.18 -24.66
C LEU A 444 1.29 10.28 -23.59
N VAL A 445 1.92 9.18 -24.00
CA VAL A 445 2.73 8.31 -23.12
C VAL A 445 4.17 8.71 -23.23
N VAL A 446 4.82 8.87 -22.08
CA VAL A 446 6.23 9.22 -22.03
C VAL A 446 7.02 8.17 -21.27
N THR A 447 8.17 7.80 -21.83
CA THR A 447 9.21 7.06 -21.09
C THR A 447 10.04 8.08 -20.35
N VAL A 448 10.15 7.94 -19.03
CA VAL A 448 10.95 8.87 -18.22
C VAL A 448 12.43 8.70 -18.56
N ARG A 449 13.01 9.76 -19.10
CA ARG A 449 14.44 9.89 -19.46
C ARG A 449 15.00 11.03 -18.63
N ALA A 450 15.51 10.73 -17.43
CA ALA A 450 15.62 11.72 -16.38
C ALA A 450 16.56 12.86 -16.75
N ASN A 451 17.71 12.55 -17.35
CA ASN A 451 18.69 13.58 -17.72
C ASN A 451 18.14 14.46 -18.86
N GLU A 452 17.56 13.86 -19.89
CA GLU A 452 17.03 14.55 -21.07
C GLU A 452 15.79 15.38 -20.73
N MET A 453 14.86 14.81 -19.96
CA MET A 453 13.66 15.50 -19.49
C MET A 453 14.03 16.62 -18.52
N PHE A 454 14.96 16.38 -17.58
CA PHE A 454 15.40 17.41 -16.65
C PHE A 454 16.01 18.61 -17.40
N GLY A 455 16.89 18.35 -18.37
CA GLY A 455 17.45 19.41 -19.22
C GLY A 455 16.35 20.18 -19.95
N THR A 456 15.40 19.46 -20.56
CA THR A 456 14.28 20.05 -21.31
C THR A 456 13.37 20.90 -20.41
N ILE A 457 13.04 20.42 -19.21
CA ILE A 457 12.21 21.15 -18.23
C ILE A 457 12.95 22.39 -17.74
N LYS A 458 14.24 22.28 -17.43
CA LYS A 458 15.07 23.41 -17.01
C LYS A 458 15.11 24.50 -18.09
N ASP A 459 15.28 24.11 -19.35
CA ASP A 459 15.30 25.04 -20.47
C ASP A 459 13.91 25.64 -20.75
N ALA A 460 12.84 24.86 -20.59
CA ALA A 460 11.47 25.35 -20.70
C ALA A 460 11.16 26.41 -19.65
N LEU A 461 11.50 26.16 -18.38
CA LEU A 461 11.37 27.15 -17.29
C LEU A 461 12.19 28.42 -17.59
N ALA A 462 13.39 28.27 -18.15
CA ALA A 462 14.20 29.43 -18.54
C ALA A 462 13.54 30.25 -19.67
N ARG A 463 12.97 29.59 -20.69
CA ARG A 463 12.24 30.28 -21.77
C ARG A 463 10.98 30.97 -21.27
N LEU A 464 10.21 30.33 -20.40
CA LEU A 464 9.02 30.93 -19.79
C LEU A 464 9.38 32.22 -19.03
N SER A 465 10.46 32.19 -18.23
CA SER A 465 10.94 33.36 -17.48
C SER A 465 11.45 34.52 -18.36
N GLN A 466 11.74 34.28 -19.65
CA GLN A 466 12.09 35.34 -20.60
C GLN A 466 10.85 35.95 -21.26
N GLY A 467 9.74 35.21 -21.32
CA GLY A 467 8.51 35.63 -21.97
C GLY A 467 7.58 36.42 -21.05
N ASP A 468 7.55 36.09 -19.76
CA ASP A 468 6.71 36.77 -18.76
C ASP A 468 7.40 36.75 -17.39
N ASP A 469 7.44 37.92 -16.72
CA ASP A 469 7.99 38.10 -15.37
C ASP A 469 7.30 37.20 -14.33
N PHE A 470 6.08 36.74 -14.60
CA PHE A 470 5.36 35.78 -13.77
C PHE A 470 6.13 34.47 -13.55
N TYR A 471 6.85 33.98 -14.55
CA TYR A 471 7.62 32.74 -14.46
C TYR A 471 9.03 32.95 -13.88
N VAL A 472 9.36 34.17 -13.46
CA VAL A 472 10.65 34.49 -12.84
C VAL A 472 10.65 34.00 -11.40
N LEU A 473 11.35 32.89 -11.17
CA LEU A 473 11.61 32.35 -9.84
C LEU A 473 12.89 32.95 -9.25
N SER A 474 12.88 33.19 -7.94
CA SER A 474 14.11 33.40 -7.17
C SER A 474 15.05 32.21 -7.39
N LYS A 475 16.37 32.47 -7.38
CA LYS A 475 17.38 31.43 -7.57
C LYS A 475 17.16 30.25 -6.61
N THR A 476 16.85 30.54 -5.35
CA THR A 476 16.61 29.53 -4.31
C THR A 476 15.37 28.69 -4.60
N ALA A 477 14.24 29.29 -4.98
CA ALA A 477 13.03 28.56 -5.34
C ALA A 477 13.26 27.67 -6.57
N LYS A 478 13.91 28.22 -7.60
CA LYS A 478 14.28 27.47 -8.81
C LYS A 478 15.17 26.26 -8.52
N ASP A 479 16.19 26.43 -7.69
CA ASP A 479 17.12 25.36 -7.34
C ASP A 479 16.41 24.24 -6.55
N ARG A 480 15.50 24.58 -5.61
CA ARG A 480 14.70 23.59 -4.86
C ARG A 480 13.74 22.81 -5.75
N LEU A 481 13.02 23.50 -6.63
CA LEU A 481 12.12 22.87 -7.59
C LEU A 481 12.88 21.92 -8.53
N LEU A 482 13.97 22.40 -9.13
CA LEU A 482 14.78 21.58 -10.03
C LEU A 482 15.42 20.38 -9.31
N ALA A 483 15.82 20.53 -8.05
CA ALA A 483 16.31 19.41 -7.25
C ALA A 483 15.21 18.34 -7.02
N HIS A 484 13.98 18.76 -6.75
CA HIS A 484 12.83 17.86 -6.64
C HIS A 484 12.58 17.12 -7.96
N VAL A 485 12.39 17.87 -9.06
CA VAL A 485 12.14 17.31 -10.40
C VAL A 485 13.23 16.31 -10.79
N HIS A 486 14.50 16.66 -10.60
CA HIS A 486 15.61 15.76 -10.91
C HIS A 486 15.56 14.47 -10.07
N THR A 487 15.34 14.58 -8.76
CA THR A 487 15.26 13.43 -7.84
C THR A 487 14.09 12.52 -8.21
N THR A 488 12.93 13.10 -8.49
CA THR A 488 11.73 12.37 -8.91
C THR A 488 11.94 11.68 -10.25
N LEU A 489 12.45 12.39 -11.28
CA LEU A 489 12.74 11.79 -12.58
C LEU A 489 13.75 10.65 -12.46
N LYS A 490 14.82 10.80 -11.66
CA LYS A 490 15.80 9.73 -11.40
C LYS A 490 15.17 8.51 -10.74
N ARG A 491 14.25 8.72 -9.80
CA ARG A 491 13.50 7.65 -9.12
C ARG A 491 12.65 6.86 -10.11
N TYR A 492 12.06 7.52 -11.10
CA TYR A 492 11.16 6.92 -12.09
C TYR A 492 11.81 6.68 -13.45
N GLU A 493 13.14 6.72 -13.55
CA GLU A 493 13.80 6.51 -14.84
C GLU A 493 13.41 5.17 -15.47
N TRP A 494 13.12 5.20 -16.77
CA TRP A 494 12.64 4.09 -17.61
C TRP A 494 11.24 3.57 -17.28
N HIS A 495 10.52 4.27 -16.41
CA HIS A 495 9.12 4.01 -16.19
C HIS A 495 8.28 4.71 -17.27
N PHE A 496 7.13 4.14 -17.60
CA PHE A 496 6.18 4.68 -18.56
C PHE A 496 5.04 5.34 -17.78
N HIS A 497 4.77 6.59 -18.11
CA HIS A 497 3.71 7.36 -17.49
C HIS A 497 2.87 8.02 -18.57
N SER A 498 1.58 8.27 -18.30
CA SER A 498 0.85 9.27 -19.05
C SER A 498 1.49 10.64 -18.79
N GLY A 499 1.30 11.61 -19.69
CA GLY A 499 1.77 12.99 -19.44
C GLY A 499 1.19 13.58 -18.15
N ILE A 500 -0.06 13.23 -17.82
CA ILE A 500 -0.76 13.68 -16.61
C ILE A 500 -0.14 13.03 -15.37
N ASP A 501 -0.01 11.70 -15.36
CA ASP A 501 0.57 10.96 -14.23
C ASP A 501 2.00 11.43 -13.95
N LEU A 502 2.79 11.70 -15.00
CA LEU A 502 4.14 12.20 -14.80
C LEU A 502 4.13 13.62 -14.22
N ALA A 503 3.23 14.49 -14.68
CA ALA A 503 3.10 15.84 -14.13
C ALA A 503 2.73 15.81 -12.64
N GLU A 504 1.77 14.96 -12.25
CA GLU A 504 1.39 14.73 -10.85
C GLU A 504 2.57 14.22 -10.00
N LEU A 505 3.39 13.32 -10.55
CA LEU A 505 4.57 12.82 -9.86
C LEU A 505 5.63 13.91 -9.64
N LEU A 506 5.76 14.84 -10.59
CA LEU A 506 6.71 15.95 -10.55
C LEU A 506 6.23 17.12 -9.70
N ASP A 507 4.97 17.12 -9.29
CA ASP A 507 4.40 18.12 -8.40
C ASP A 507 4.87 17.88 -6.95
N PRO A 508 5.63 18.83 -6.37
CA PRO A 508 6.13 18.68 -5.01
C PRO A 508 5.05 18.77 -3.93
N PHE A 509 3.87 19.31 -4.23
CA PHE A 509 2.81 19.56 -3.26
C PHE A 509 1.75 18.45 -3.26
N LEU A 510 1.44 17.84 -4.41
CA LEU A 510 0.38 16.83 -4.53
C LEU A 510 0.70 15.54 -3.75
N LEU A 511 1.98 15.16 -3.67
CA LEU A 511 2.42 13.95 -2.97
C LEU A 511 2.88 14.20 -1.53
N ALA A 512 2.67 15.41 -1.00
CA ALA A 512 3.08 15.77 0.34
C ALA A 512 2.18 15.10 1.40
N ILE A 513 2.79 14.37 2.33
CA ILE A 513 2.08 13.79 3.48
C ILE A 513 1.69 14.90 4.47
N ASN A 514 2.57 15.90 4.64
CA ASN A 514 2.31 17.08 5.44
C ASN A 514 2.38 18.31 4.53
N ALA A 515 1.22 18.88 4.21
CA ALA A 515 1.14 20.07 3.38
C ALA A 515 1.90 21.24 4.02
N GLU A 516 1.84 21.42 5.35
CA GLU A 516 2.47 22.55 6.04
C GLU A 516 4.00 22.52 5.92
N ASP A 517 4.63 21.35 6.12
CA ASP A 517 6.08 21.19 6.00
C ASP A 517 6.55 21.45 4.56
N THR A 518 5.76 21.01 3.57
CA THR A 518 6.06 21.23 2.15
C THR A 518 5.91 22.71 1.79
N LEU A 519 4.88 23.39 2.31
CA LEU A 519 4.71 24.83 2.17
C LEU A 519 5.89 25.60 2.79
N GLU A 520 6.36 25.18 3.97
CA GLU A 520 7.54 25.78 4.61
C GLU A 520 8.83 25.52 3.79
N HIS A 521 9.01 24.30 3.29
CA HIS A 521 10.20 23.90 2.55
C HIS A 521 10.33 24.61 1.20
N TYR A 522 9.26 24.69 0.41
CA TYR A 522 9.29 25.32 -0.91
C TYR A 522 9.04 26.84 -0.84
N GLY A 523 8.43 27.31 0.24
CA GLY A 523 8.18 28.71 0.49
C GLY A 523 6.99 29.28 -0.29
N PRO A 524 6.54 30.49 0.08
CA PRO A 524 5.31 31.10 -0.46
C PRO A 524 5.36 31.39 -1.96
N GLU A 525 6.56 31.51 -2.53
CA GLU A 525 6.75 31.80 -3.95
C GLU A 525 6.30 30.63 -4.84
N LEU A 526 6.58 29.39 -4.43
CA LEU A 526 6.19 28.18 -5.18
C LEU A 526 4.80 27.68 -4.80
N SER A 527 4.32 28.02 -3.60
CA SER A 527 3.01 27.58 -3.12
C SER A 527 1.88 28.57 -3.34
N ALA A 528 2.17 29.75 -3.91
CA ALA A 528 1.13 30.74 -4.19
C ALA A 528 0.16 30.20 -5.25
N PRO A 529 -1.14 30.53 -5.15
CA PRO A 529 -2.11 30.16 -6.17
C PRO A 529 -1.81 30.88 -7.49
N VAL A 530 -2.25 30.30 -8.60
CA VAL A 530 -2.19 30.96 -9.92
C VAL A 530 -2.88 32.34 -9.85
N PRO A 531 -2.19 33.44 -10.20
CA PRO A 531 -2.83 34.76 -10.23
C PRO A 531 -4.01 34.76 -11.19
N ALA A 532 -5.11 35.41 -10.81
CA ALA A 532 -6.37 35.40 -11.58
C ALA A 532 -6.22 35.75 -13.07
N LYS A 533 -5.24 36.61 -13.42
CA LYS A 533 -4.95 37.00 -14.81
C LYS A 533 -4.31 35.89 -15.66
N TYR A 534 -3.76 34.85 -15.02
CA TYR A 534 -3.10 33.70 -15.68
C TYR A 534 -3.92 32.41 -15.59
N VAL A 535 -5.06 32.39 -14.90
CA VAL A 535 -5.90 31.18 -14.78
C VAL A 535 -6.31 30.65 -16.15
N SER A 536 -6.53 31.52 -17.14
CA SER A 536 -6.86 31.11 -18.51
C SER A 536 -5.67 30.54 -19.31
N HIS A 537 -4.45 30.64 -18.80
CA HIS A 537 -3.27 30.03 -19.43
C HIS A 537 -3.17 28.53 -19.14
N PHE A 538 -3.84 28.08 -18.09
CA PHE A 538 -3.82 26.70 -17.64
C PHE A 538 -5.16 26.04 -17.98
N PRO A 539 -5.15 24.88 -18.64
CA PRO A 539 -6.39 24.16 -18.88
C PRO A 539 -7.02 23.77 -17.53
N PRO A 540 -8.36 23.84 -17.39
CA PRO A 540 -9.01 23.39 -16.18
C PRO A 540 -8.72 21.90 -15.97
N ARG A 541 -8.17 21.56 -14.81
CA ARG A 541 -8.00 20.16 -14.41
C ARG A 541 -9.36 19.56 -14.05
N GLU A 542 -9.57 18.30 -14.46
CA GLU A 542 -10.66 17.52 -13.86
C GLU A 542 -10.33 17.32 -12.39
N HIS A 543 -11.20 17.80 -11.51
CA HIS A 543 -10.94 17.79 -10.08
C HIS A 543 -10.95 16.34 -9.56
N ASP A 544 -9.78 15.76 -9.32
CA ASP A 544 -9.66 14.61 -8.44
C ASP A 544 -9.92 15.11 -7.00
N PRO A 545 -10.77 14.44 -6.21
CA PRO A 545 -11.03 14.83 -4.82
C PRO A 545 -9.79 14.78 -3.91
N ASN A 546 -8.66 14.25 -4.39
CA ASN A 546 -7.35 14.32 -3.72
C ASN A 546 -6.43 15.42 -4.30
N ASP A 547 -6.88 16.18 -5.29
CA ASP A 547 -6.19 17.32 -5.89
C ASP A 547 -6.52 18.64 -5.15
N TYR A 548 -5.92 19.74 -5.58
CA TYR A 548 -6.19 21.06 -5.02
C TYR A 548 -7.66 21.47 -5.19
N GLY A 549 -8.17 22.24 -4.23
CA GLY A 549 -9.47 22.90 -4.39
C GLY A 549 -9.46 23.82 -5.63
N PRO A 550 -10.62 24.06 -6.27
CA PRO A 550 -10.69 24.94 -7.44
C PRO A 550 -10.09 26.33 -7.17
N GLY A 551 -9.00 26.66 -7.88
CA GLY A 551 -8.28 27.93 -7.73
C GLY A 551 -7.30 27.99 -6.55
N GLU A 552 -7.12 26.89 -5.82
CA GLU A 552 -6.16 26.74 -4.73
C GLU A 552 -4.86 26.04 -5.18
N GLU A 553 -4.79 25.62 -6.45
CA GLU A 553 -3.62 24.98 -7.04
C GLU A 553 -2.39 25.92 -6.99
N PRO A 554 -1.28 25.47 -6.38
CA PRO A 554 0.00 26.15 -6.49
C PRO A 554 0.32 26.38 -7.95
N TRP A 555 0.71 27.60 -8.32
CA TRP A 555 0.90 27.91 -9.74
C TRP A 555 1.98 27.08 -10.42
N ILE A 556 2.89 26.48 -9.64
CA ILE A 556 3.92 25.58 -10.18
C ILE A 556 3.40 24.19 -10.52
N ALA A 557 2.24 23.80 -9.97
CA ALA A 557 1.53 22.57 -10.32
C ALA A 557 0.75 22.74 -11.63
N ALA A 558 0.24 23.94 -11.88
CA ALA A 558 -0.42 24.34 -13.12
C ALA A 558 0.59 24.44 -14.28
#